data_AF-A0A529LFD9-F1
#
_entry.id   AF-A0A529LFD9-F1
#
_cell.length_a   1.000
_cell.length_b   1.000
_cell.length_c   1.000
_cell.angle_alpha   90.00
_cell.angle_beta   90.00
_cell.angle_gamma   90.00
#
_symmetry.space_group_name_H-M   'P 1'
#
loop_
_entity.id
_entity.type
_entity.pdbx_description
1 polymer ?
#
loop_
_entity_poly.entity_id
_entity_poly.type
_entity_poly.pdbx_seq_one_letter_code
_entity_poly.pdbx_strand_id
1 'polypeptide(L)'
;TIGATLAILFILTFLVVPIALAGTYAINELREWVTWAIETNRHGAVTPGWIATMPVIGEWLNGQWTSYLGHPGGIGEVIQAVSGSNIGNIYRGALAAGGSAFSLLLTLLFMMIALF
;
A
#
# COMPACT_ATOMS: atom_id res chain seq x y z
N THR A 1 10.01 38.58 7.05
CA THR A 1 9.20 38.22 5.87
C THR A 1 9.90 37.21 4.98
N ILE A 2 11.16 37.43 4.57
CA ILE A 2 11.93 36.49 3.72
C ILE A 2 12.08 35.08 4.34
N GLY A 3 12.37 34.98 5.64
CA GLY A 3 12.51 33.67 6.31
C GLY A 3 11.23 32.81 6.26
N ALA A 4 10.07 33.43 6.45
CA ALA A 4 8.77 32.74 6.35
C ALA A 4 8.51 32.23 4.92
N THR A 5 8.86 33.00 3.89
CA THR A 5 8.73 32.57 2.49
C THR A 5 9.64 31.39 2.17
N LEU A 6 10.89 31.40 2.66
CA LEU A 6 11.84 30.30 2.47
C LEU A 6 11.39 29.02 3.19
N ALA A 7 10.87 29.14 4.42
CA ALA A 7 10.35 28.01 5.17
C ALA A 7 9.17 27.33 4.44
N ILE A 8 8.23 28.11 3.92
CA ILE A 8 7.10 27.59 3.13
C ILE A 8 7.59 26.90 1.86
N LEU A 9 8.54 27.51 1.13
CA LEU A 9 9.11 26.89 -0.06
C LEU A 9 9.75 25.54 0.25
N PHE A 10 10.52 25.44 1.34
CA PHE A 10 11.13 24.17 1.74
C PHE A 10 10.12 23.11 2.12
N ILE A 11 9.04 23.46 2.83
CA ILE A 11 7.96 22.53 3.14
C ILE A 11 7.32 22.01 1.85
N LEU A 12 7.00 22.90 0.92
CA LEU A 12 6.36 22.52 -0.33
C LEU A 12 7.27 21.61 -1.16
N THR A 13 8.55 21.98 -1.35
CA THR A 13 9.44 21.26 -2.26
C THR A 13 10.03 19.98 -1.69
N PHE A 14 10.34 19.93 -0.39
CA PHE A 14 11.01 18.77 0.23
C PHE A 14 10.07 17.81 0.94
N LEU A 15 8.83 18.22 1.22
CA LEU A 15 7.89 17.41 2.00
C LEU A 15 6.57 17.19 1.25
N VAL A 16 5.84 18.25 0.91
CA VAL A 16 4.51 18.10 0.29
C VAL A 16 4.60 17.50 -1.11
N VAL A 17 5.46 18.04 -1.98
CA VAL A 17 5.59 17.55 -3.36
C VAL A 17 6.09 16.10 -3.42
N PRO A 18 7.16 15.69 -2.70
CA PRO A 18 7.61 14.30 -2.73
C PRO A 18 6.58 13.31 -2.18
N ILE A 19 5.87 13.66 -1.10
CA ILE A 19 4.79 12.82 -0.54
C ILE A 19 3.63 12.70 -1.52
N ALA A 20 3.23 13.81 -2.16
CA ALA A 20 2.16 13.80 -3.15
C ALA A 20 2.53 12.92 -4.35
N LEU A 21 3.76 13.04 -4.87
CA LEU A 21 4.26 12.19 -5.95
C LEU A 21 4.28 10.73 -5.52
N ALA A 22 4.86 10.39 -4.37
CA ALA A 22 4.86 9.04 -3.84
C ALA A 22 3.44 8.47 -3.69
N GLY A 23 2.49 9.31 -3.23
CA GLY A 23 1.07 8.97 -3.17
C GLY A 23 0.48 8.66 -4.54
N THR A 24 0.76 9.46 -5.56
CA THR A 24 0.30 9.18 -6.93
C THR A 24 0.87 7.89 -7.49
N TYR A 25 2.16 7.60 -7.25
CA TYR A 25 2.77 6.33 -7.65
C TYR A 25 2.12 5.15 -6.93
N ALA A 26 1.92 5.25 -5.61
CA ALA A 26 1.27 4.20 -4.83
C ALA A 26 -0.17 3.94 -5.29
N ILE A 27 -0.94 4.97 -5.63
CA ILE A 27 -2.31 4.82 -6.15
C ILE A 27 -2.31 4.13 -7.51
N ASN A 28 -1.36 4.48 -8.39
CA ASN A 28 -1.24 3.84 -9.70
C ASN A 28 -0.87 2.35 -9.55
N GLU A 29 0.08 2.02 -8.69
CA GLU A 29 0.48 0.65 -8.39
C GLU A 29 -0.69 -0.16 -7.80
N LEU A 30 -1.44 0.43 -6.85
CA LEU A 30 -2.63 -0.19 -6.29
C LEU A 30 -3.70 -0.48 -7.35
N ARG A 31 -3.88 0.43 -8.32
CA ARG A 31 -4.81 0.19 -9.43
C ARG A 31 -4.38 -1.01 -10.25
N GLU A 32 -3.10 -1.12 -10.58
CA GLU A 32 -2.55 -2.26 -11.33
C GLU A 32 -2.73 -3.57 -10.56
N TRP A 33 -2.46 -3.57 -9.25
CA TRP A 33 -2.65 -4.73 -8.40
C TRP A 33 -4.12 -5.15 -8.31
N VAL A 34 -5.05 -4.19 -8.22
CA VAL A 34 -6.49 -4.47 -8.22
C VAL A 34 -6.92 -5.04 -9.57
N THR A 35 -6.46 -4.49 -10.69
CA THR A 35 -6.75 -5.02 -12.02
C THR A 35 -6.23 -6.45 -12.16
N TRP A 36 -4.98 -6.70 -11.75
CA TRP A 36 -4.40 -8.03 -11.73
C TRP A 36 -5.18 -9.00 -10.85
N ALA A 37 -5.60 -8.57 -9.65
CA ALA A 37 -6.36 -9.41 -8.73
C ALA A 37 -7.74 -9.77 -9.29
N ILE A 38 -8.42 -8.83 -9.95
CA ILE A 38 -9.71 -9.08 -10.61
C ILE A 38 -9.51 -10.09 -11.76
N GLU A 39 -8.51 -9.89 -12.61
CA GLU A 39 -8.25 -10.77 -13.75
C GLU A 39 -7.86 -12.18 -13.30
N THR A 40 -6.98 -12.28 -12.30
CA THR A 40 -6.59 -13.53 -11.65
C THR A 40 -7.80 -14.23 -11.04
N ASN A 41 -8.72 -13.49 -10.42
CA ASN A 41 -9.95 -14.08 -9.88
C ASN A 41 -10.88 -14.61 -10.98
N ARG A 42 -10.86 -14.02 -12.18
CA ARG A 42 -11.73 -14.45 -13.29
C ARG A 42 -11.19 -15.67 -14.02
N HIS A 43 -9.87 -15.80 -14.14
CA HIS A 43 -9.25 -16.80 -15.01
C HIS A 43 -8.36 -17.81 -14.26
N GLY A 44 -8.08 -17.55 -12.98
CA GLY A 44 -6.96 -18.19 -12.29
C GLY A 44 -5.63 -17.61 -12.77
N ALA A 45 -4.59 -17.72 -11.96
CA ALA A 45 -3.23 -17.37 -12.34
C ALA A 45 -2.27 -18.52 -12.06
N VAL A 46 -1.44 -18.82 -13.06
CA VAL A 46 -0.29 -19.70 -12.87
C VAL A 46 0.67 -19.10 -11.86
N THR A 47 1.36 -19.94 -11.10
CA THR A 47 2.34 -19.48 -10.12
C THR A 47 3.48 -18.73 -10.83
N PRO A 48 3.78 -17.49 -10.41
CA PRO A 48 4.94 -16.77 -10.92
C PRO A 48 6.24 -17.53 -10.71
N GLY A 49 7.14 -17.49 -11.71
CA GLY A 49 8.41 -18.21 -11.65
C GLY A 49 9.27 -17.84 -10.44
N TRP A 50 9.23 -16.58 -9.99
CA TRP A 50 9.97 -16.12 -8.81
C TRP A 50 9.46 -16.73 -7.50
N ILE A 51 8.17 -17.11 -7.41
CA ILE A 51 7.62 -17.82 -6.25
C ILE A 51 8.05 -19.28 -6.29
N ALA A 52 7.88 -19.93 -7.44
CA ALA A 52 8.19 -21.34 -7.61
C ALA A 52 9.68 -21.66 -7.43
N THR A 53 10.57 -20.71 -7.74
CA THR A 53 12.03 -20.87 -7.65
C THR A 53 12.62 -20.47 -6.29
N MET A 54 11.80 -20.06 -5.31
CA MET A 54 12.31 -19.73 -3.98
C MET A 54 13.00 -20.95 -3.33
N PRO A 55 14.21 -20.77 -2.78
CA PRO A 55 14.88 -21.86 -2.07
C PRO A 55 14.07 -22.25 -0.83
N VAL A 56 14.11 -23.54 -0.47
CA VAL A 56 13.46 -24.16 0.71
C VAL A 56 11.93 -24.25 0.63
N ILE A 57 11.23 -23.18 0.21
CA ILE A 57 9.77 -23.08 0.29
C ILE A 57 9.05 -22.96 -1.06
N GLY A 58 9.78 -22.87 -2.18
CA GLY A 58 9.21 -22.58 -3.50
C GLY A 58 8.17 -23.61 -3.96
N GLU A 59 8.45 -24.90 -3.76
CA GLU A 59 7.53 -25.97 -4.15
C GLU A 59 6.24 -25.96 -3.30
N TRP A 60 6.37 -25.73 -1.99
CA TRP A 60 5.23 -25.58 -1.10
C TRP A 60 4.38 -24.35 -1.47
N LEU A 61 5.01 -23.20 -1.69
CA LEU A 61 4.33 -21.97 -2.14
C LEU A 61 3.65 -22.16 -3.50
N ASN A 62 4.27 -22.89 -4.41
CA ASN A 62 3.70 -23.23 -5.71
C ASN A 62 2.43 -24.09 -5.56
N GLY A 63 2.45 -25.09 -4.68
CA GLY A 63 1.27 -25.90 -4.35
C GLY A 63 0.15 -25.07 -3.74
N GLN A 64 0.45 -24.21 -2.76
CA GLN A 64 -0.53 -23.31 -2.14
C GLN A 64 -1.12 -22.33 -3.16
N TRP A 65 -0.28 -21.72 -3.99
CA TRP A 65 -0.72 -20.83 -5.04
C TRP A 65 -1.65 -21.54 -6.02
N THR A 66 -1.27 -22.71 -6.52
CA THR A 66 -2.11 -23.47 -7.45
C THR A 66 -3.44 -23.85 -6.81
N SER A 67 -3.45 -24.20 -5.53
CA SER A 67 -4.66 -24.58 -4.80
C SER A 67 -5.63 -23.43 -4.55
N TYR A 68 -5.15 -22.20 -4.33
CA TYR A 68 -6.00 -21.06 -3.95
C TYR A 68 -6.14 -20.00 -5.04
N LEU A 69 -5.21 -19.93 -5.98
CA LEU A 69 -5.13 -18.89 -7.02
C LEU A 69 -5.13 -19.49 -8.44
N GLY A 70 -5.03 -20.82 -8.56
CA GLY A 70 -5.00 -21.53 -9.84
C GLY A 70 -6.37 -21.73 -10.50
N HIS A 71 -7.47 -21.33 -9.85
CA HIS A 71 -8.82 -21.46 -10.39
C HIS A 71 -9.64 -20.16 -10.29
N PRO A 72 -10.66 -19.98 -11.12
CA PRO A 72 -11.60 -18.87 -11.00
C PRO A 72 -12.24 -18.83 -9.59
N GLY A 73 -12.39 -17.63 -9.04
CA GLY A 73 -12.97 -17.39 -7.71
C GLY A 73 -11.99 -17.48 -6.54
N GLY A 74 -10.77 -17.98 -6.74
CA GLY A 74 -9.81 -18.26 -5.67
C GLY A 74 -9.33 -17.04 -4.87
N ILE A 75 -9.12 -15.89 -5.54
CA ILE A 75 -8.79 -14.63 -4.84
C ILE A 75 -9.91 -14.22 -3.88
N GLY A 76 -11.18 -14.42 -4.29
CA GLY A 76 -12.34 -14.15 -3.45
C GLY A 76 -12.35 -15.00 -2.17
N GLU A 77 -11.99 -16.27 -2.28
CA GLU A 77 -11.88 -17.19 -1.16
C GLU A 77 -10.76 -16.79 -0.19
N VAL A 78 -9.58 -16.43 -0.72
CA VAL A 78 -8.44 -15.96 0.08
C VAL A 78 -8.77 -14.66 0.79
N ILE A 79 -9.37 -13.70 0.08
CA ILE A 79 -9.82 -12.45 0.69
C ILE A 79 -10.84 -12.79 1.78
N GLN A 80 -11.86 -13.60 1.52
CA GLN A 80 -12.85 -13.93 2.55
C GLN A 80 -12.22 -14.64 3.77
N ALA A 81 -11.21 -15.49 3.58
CA ALA A 81 -10.49 -16.13 4.67
C ALA A 81 -9.66 -15.14 5.51
N VAL A 82 -9.00 -14.16 4.88
CA VAL A 82 -8.15 -13.17 5.56
C VAL A 82 -8.97 -11.99 6.12
N SER A 83 -10.02 -11.61 5.41
CA SER A 83 -10.79 -10.38 5.60
C SER A 83 -12.18 -10.61 6.23
N GLY A 84 -12.74 -11.82 6.16
CA GLY A 84 -14.10 -12.16 6.59
C GLY A 84 -14.44 -11.87 8.06
N SER A 85 -13.44 -11.52 8.89
CA SER A 85 -13.64 -11.02 10.26
C SER A 85 -12.98 -9.65 10.56
N ASN A 86 -12.18 -9.07 9.66
CA ASN A 86 -11.28 -7.96 10.02
C ASN A 86 -11.19 -6.80 9.00
N ILE A 87 -11.91 -6.79 7.86
CA ILE A 87 -11.87 -5.66 6.90
C ILE A 87 -12.05 -4.32 7.60
N GLY A 88 -13.05 -4.22 8.48
CA GLY A 88 -13.32 -3.00 9.22
C GLY A 88 -12.15 -2.58 10.12
N ASN A 89 -11.41 -3.53 10.69
CA ASN A 89 -10.27 -3.26 11.55
C ASN A 89 -9.01 -2.86 10.75
N ILE A 90 -8.77 -3.49 9.59
CA ILE A 90 -7.65 -3.14 8.70
C ILE A 90 -7.86 -1.73 8.14
N TYR A 91 -9.07 -1.42 7.66
CA TYR A 91 -9.41 -0.10 7.16
C TYR A 91 -9.26 0.98 8.24
N ARG A 92 -9.75 0.71 9.46
CA ARG A 92 -9.57 1.61 10.62
C ARG A 92 -8.10 1.77 11.01
N GLY A 93 -7.31 0.70 10.96
CA GLY A 93 -5.88 0.74 11.25
C GLY A 93 -5.12 1.61 10.25
N ALA A 94 -5.39 1.46 8.95
CA ALA A 94 -4.79 2.29 7.91
C ALA A 94 -5.16 3.77 8.06
N LEU A 95 -6.44 4.07 8.32
CA LEU A 95 -6.90 5.45 8.55
C LEU A 95 -6.30 6.06 9.82
N ALA A 96 -6.23 5.30 10.91
CA ALA A 96 -5.65 5.77 12.17
C ALA A 96 -4.15 6.05 12.04
N ALA A 97 -3.41 5.15 11.38
CA ALA A 97 -1.99 5.34 11.10
C ALA A 97 -1.74 6.55 10.20
N GLY A 98 -2.54 6.71 9.13
CA GLY A 98 -2.45 7.87 8.22
C GLY A 98 -2.77 9.19 8.92
N GLY A 99 -3.82 9.24 9.74
CA GLY A 99 -4.16 10.41 10.54
C GLY A 99 -3.09 10.78 11.57
N SER A 100 -2.49 9.78 12.23
CA SER A 100 -1.39 9.99 13.16
C SER A 100 -0.14 10.53 12.47
N ALA A 101 0.25 9.95 11.33
CA ALA A 101 1.38 10.43 10.53
C ALA A 101 1.17 11.87 10.04
N PHE A 102 -0.05 12.20 9.60
CA PHE A 102 -0.41 13.57 9.21
C PHE A 102 -0.34 14.56 10.37
N SER A 103 -0.80 14.16 11.56
CA SER A 103 -0.70 14.97 12.77
C SER A 103 0.74 15.22 13.19
N LEU A 104 1.61 14.21 13.14
CA LEU A 104 3.05 14.37 13.41
C LEU A 104 3.71 15.34 12.44
N LEU A 105 3.38 15.21 11.15
CA LEU A 105 3.86 16.11 10.10
C LEU A 105 3.44 17.55 10.37
N LEU A 106 2.17 17.78 10.68
CA LEU A 106 1.64 19.11 10.98
C LEU A 106 2.28 19.69 12.26
N THR A 107 2.54 18.86 13.26
CA THR A 107 3.21 19.26 14.50
C THR A 107 4.65 19.69 14.26
N LEU A 108 5.42 18.91 13.48
CA LEU A 108 6.77 19.27 13.06
C LEU A 108 6.79 20.59 12.27
N LEU A 109 5.82 20.76 11.38
CA LEU A 109 5.65 21.97 10.59
C LEU A 109 5.41 23.19 11.49
N PHE A 110 4.47 23.11 12.43
CA PHE A 110 4.20 24.21 13.35
C PHE A 110 5.38 24.53 14.26
N MET A 111 6.07 23.51 14.77
CA MET A 111 7.26 23.70 15.59
C MET A 111 8.37 24.41 14.81
N MET A 112 8.60 24.05 13.55
CA MET A 112 9.57 24.73 12.71
C MET A 112 9.17 26.20 12.48
N ILE A 113 7.89 26.49 12.21
CA ILE A 113 7.43 27.88 12.05
C ILE A 113 7.61 28.68 13.35
N ALA A 114 7.28 28.09 14.51
CA ALA A 114 7.34 28.77 15.80
C ALA A 114 8.77 29.07 16.29
N LEU A 115 9.77 28.33 15.80
CA LEU A 115 11.17 28.49 16.18
C LEU A 115 11.90 29.61 15.40
N PHE A 116 11.26 30.18 14.37
CA PHE A 116 11.78 31.27 13.53
C PHE A 116 10.96 32.55 13.70
#